data_AF-A0A520BDW6-F1
#
_entry.id   AF-A0A520BDW6-F1
#
_cell.length_a   1.000
_cell.length_b   1.000
_cell.length_c   1.000
_cell.angle_alpha   90.00
_cell.angle_beta   90.00
_cell.angle_gamma   90.00
#
_symmetry.space_group_name_H-M   'P 1'
#
loop_
_entity.id
_entity.type
_entity.pdbx_description
1 polymer ?
#
loop_
_entity_poly.entity_id
_entity_poly.type
_entity_poly.pdbx_seq_one_letter_code
_entity_poly.pdbx_strand_id
1 'polypeptide(L)'
;MARRRAHFDLLYRLAQQLPGARPLFGALPAQSAPYVMPLWVDDAARADAAYAALRAAGCAVFRWDRVWPGTPEIPDDHGARWRRQVLQLLCHQDLREPLLARTCSVITQSLKT
;
A
#
# COMPACT_ATOMS: atom_id res chain seq x y z
N MET A 1 3.38 10.31 16.86
CA MET A 1 3.45 8.83 16.89
C MET A 1 2.06 8.19 17.01
N ALA A 2 1.26 8.51 18.03
CA ALA A 2 -0.06 7.93 18.26
C ALA A 2 -1.02 7.97 17.05
N ARG A 3 -1.18 9.14 16.40
CA ARG A 3 -2.04 9.26 15.19
C ARG A 3 -1.59 8.36 14.04
N ARG A 4 -0.27 8.26 13.80
CA ARG A 4 0.25 7.39 12.74
C ARG A 4 -0.09 5.92 13.00
N ARG A 5 0.00 5.51 14.27
CA ARG A 5 -0.37 4.15 14.69
C ARG A 5 -1.86 3.89 14.52
N ALA A 6 -2.72 4.81 14.97
CA ALA A 6 -4.16 4.71 14.77
C ALA A 6 -4.55 4.62 13.28
N HIS A 7 -3.87 5.39 12.42
CA HIS A 7 -4.07 5.32 10.97
C HIS A 7 -3.63 3.97 10.38
N PHE A 8 -2.49 3.44 10.83
CA PHE A 8 -2.05 2.09 10.45
C PHE A 8 -3.09 1.04 10.85
N ASP A 9 -3.56 1.07 12.10
CA ASP A 9 -4.53 0.08 12.61
C ASP A 9 -5.89 0.16 11.88
N LEU A 10 -6.33 1.38 11.51
CA LEU A 10 -7.52 1.57 10.68
C LEU A 10 -7.31 1.02 9.26
N LEU A 11 -6.21 1.39 8.61
CA LEU A 11 -5.87 0.89 7.27
C LEU A 11 -5.72 -0.64 7.26
N TYR A 12 -5.08 -1.22 8.28
CA TYR A 12 -4.93 -2.66 8.44
C TYR A 12 -6.29 -3.37 8.49
N ARG A 13 -7.23 -2.89 9.31
CA ARG A 13 -8.59 -3.46 9.39
C ARG A 13 -9.35 -3.36 8.08
N LEU A 14 -9.30 -2.20 7.42
CA LEU A 14 -9.96 -2.00 6.12
C LEU A 14 -9.34 -2.87 5.03
N ALA A 15 -8.02 -2.99 5.02
CA ALA A 15 -7.28 -3.76 4.03
C ALA A 15 -7.49 -5.27 4.12
N GLN A 16 -7.83 -5.80 5.30
CA GLN A 16 -8.20 -7.22 5.46
C GLN A 16 -9.47 -7.61 4.68
N GLN A 17 -10.28 -6.63 4.25
CA GLN A 17 -11.50 -6.86 3.49
C GLN A 17 -11.31 -6.74 1.97
N LEU A 18 -10.07 -6.49 1.50
CA LEU A 18 -9.79 -6.28 0.09
C LEU A 18 -9.65 -7.61 -0.66
N PRO A 19 -10.35 -7.81 -1.80
CA PRO A 19 -10.23 -9.04 -2.58
C PRO A 19 -8.90 -9.10 -3.34
N GLY A 20 -8.08 -10.12 -3.09
CA GLY A 20 -6.79 -10.31 -3.77
C GLY A 20 -5.73 -9.29 -3.37
N ALA A 21 -5.85 -8.73 -2.17
CA ALA A 21 -4.82 -7.91 -1.55
C ALA A 21 -4.78 -8.16 -0.03
N ARG A 22 -3.63 -7.96 0.59
CA ARG A 22 -3.45 -8.18 2.03
C ARG A 22 -2.37 -7.27 2.62
N PRO A 23 -2.51 -6.81 3.88
CA PRO A 23 -1.41 -6.19 4.60
C PRO A 23 -0.20 -7.14 4.67
N LEU A 24 1.01 -6.60 4.51
CA LEU A 24 2.24 -7.40 4.68
C LEU A 24 2.61 -7.60 6.15
N PHE A 25 2.24 -6.66 7.01
CA PHE A 25 2.50 -6.75 8.45
C PHE A 25 1.19 -6.79 9.23
N GLY A 26 1.19 -7.58 10.31
CA GLY A 26 0.12 -7.64 11.29
C GLY A 26 0.28 -6.56 12.37
N ALA A 27 0.00 -6.92 13.62
CA ALA A 27 0.20 -6.04 14.76
C ALA A 27 1.65 -5.56 14.85
N LEU A 28 1.84 -4.25 14.94
CA LEU A 28 3.16 -3.64 15.07
C LEU A 28 3.65 -3.70 16.54
N PRO A 29 4.97 -3.67 16.78
CA PRO A 29 5.52 -3.38 18.10
C PRO A 29 4.98 -2.06 18.69
N ALA A 30 4.93 -1.96 20.02
CA ALA A 30 4.40 -0.78 20.71
C ALA A 30 5.17 0.51 20.34
N GLN A 31 6.47 0.37 20.06
CA GLN A 31 7.40 1.48 19.84
C GLN A 31 7.47 1.93 18.37
N SER A 32 6.68 1.32 17.48
CA SER A 32 6.71 1.63 16.06
C SER A 32 6.01 2.95 15.73
N ALA A 33 6.63 3.74 14.85
CA ALA A 33 6.04 4.93 14.24
C ALA A 33 5.83 4.69 12.74
N PRO A 34 4.73 4.01 12.33
CA PRO A 34 4.56 3.61 10.94
C PRO A 34 4.47 4.82 10.02
N TYR A 35 5.31 4.85 8.98
CA TYR A 35 5.21 5.85 7.92
C TYR A 35 4.17 5.45 6.87
N VAL A 36 4.09 4.16 6.58
CA VAL A 36 3.17 3.55 5.61
C VAL A 36 2.59 2.25 6.16
N MET A 37 1.42 1.85 5.64
CA MET A 37 0.90 0.49 5.72
C MET A 37 1.17 -0.19 4.37
N PRO A 38 2.07 -1.18 4.32
CA PRO A 38 2.40 -1.86 3.08
C PRO A 38 1.34 -2.92 2.75
N LEU A 39 0.71 -2.74 1.60
CA LEU A 39 -0.32 -3.60 1.05
C LEU A 39 0.27 -4.42 -0.11
N TRP A 40 0.18 -5.73 -0.02
CA TRP A 40 0.47 -6.64 -1.13
C TRP A 40 -0.78 -6.85 -1.99
N VAL A 41 -0.66 -6.75 -3.30
CA VAL A 41 -1.72 -7.08 -4.27
C VAL A 41 -1.27 -8.29 -5.08
N ASP A 42 -2.06 -9.36 -5.11
CA ASP A 42 -1.60 -10.70 -5.54
C ASP A 42 -1.25 -10.80 -7.03
N ASP A 43 -1.86 -9.96 -7.86
CA ASP A 43 -1.61 -9.87 -9.30
C ASP A 43 -0.98 -8.52 -9.68
N ALA A 44 0.00 -8.54 -10.58
CA ALA A 44 0.77 -7.35 -10.95
C ALA A 44 -0.03 -6.36 -11.81
N ALA A 45 -0.91 -6.83 -12.69
CA ALA A 45 -1.74 -5.96 -13.52
C ALA A 45 -2.80 -5.26 -12.66
N ARG A 46 -3.42 -5.98 -11.72
CA ARG A 46 -4.32 -5.41 -10.71
C ARG A 46 -3.60 -4.42 -9.78
N ALA A 47 -2.34 -4.70 -9.41
CA ALA A 47 -1.53 -3.75 -8.64
C ALA A 47 -1.28 -2.44 -9.39
N ASP A 48 -0.97 -2.52 -10.69
CA ASP A 48 -0.80 -1.34 -11.55
C ASP A 48 -2.11 -0.55 -11.70
N ALA A 49 -3.23 -1.23 -11.93
CA ALA A 49 -4.54 -0.59 -12.03
C ALA A 49 -4.94 0.11 -10.73
N ALA A 50 -4.75 -0.55 -9.58
CA ALA A 50 -5.02 0.03 -8.27
C ALA A 50 -4.13 1.24 -7.97
N TYR A 51 -2.83 1.16 -8.30
CA TYR A 51 -1.92 2.29 -8.14
C TYR A 51 -2.33 3.48 -9.02
N ALA A 52 -2.61 3.24 -10.31
CA ALA A 52 -3.06 4.28 -11.23
C ALA A 52 -4.36 4.95 -10.74
N ALA A 53 -5.34 4.16 -10.29
CA ALA A 53 -6.60 4.65 -9.75
C ALA A 53 -6.39 5.51 -8.49
N LEU A 54 -5.53 5.09 -7.57
CA LEU A 54 -5.18 5.85 -6.38
C LEU A 54 -4.53 7.19 -6.73
N ARG A 55 -3.59 7.20 -7.68
CA ARG A 55 -2.92 8.42 -8.16
C ARG A 55 -3.90 9.37 -8.83
N ALA A 56 -4.76 8.87 -9.71
CA ALA A 56 -5.80 9.66 -10.38
C ALA A 56 -6.81 10.25 -9.38
N ALA A 57 -7.13 9.53 -8.31
CA ALA A 57 -7.99 10.00 -7.24
C ALA A 57 -7.29 11.00 -6.29
N GLY A 58 -5.98 11.25 -6.42
CA GLY A 58 -5.23 12.08 -5.47
C GLY A 58 -5.10 11.45 -4.08
N CYS A 59 -5.15 10.12 -3.99
CA CYS A 59 -4.93 9.41 -2.74
C CYS A 59 -3.43 9.37 -2.38
N ALA A 60 -3.14 9.38 -1.09
CA ALA A 60 -1.79 9.33 -0.58
C ALA A 60 -1.21 7.91 -0.67
N VAL A 61 -0.46 7.63 -1.74
CA VAL A 61 0.20 6.33 -1.98
C VAL A 61 1.60 6.51 -2.56
N PHE A 62 2.53 5.65 -2.13
CA PHE A 62 3.83 5.47 -2.77
C PHE A 62 3.99 4.07 -3.36
N ARG A 63 4.88 3.95 -4.34
CA ARG A 63 5.34 2.69 -4.93
C ARG A 63 6.75 2.88 -5.49
N TRP A 64 7.53 1.80 -5.57
CA TRP A 64 8.86 1.83 -6.19
C TRP A 64 8.74 1.63 -7.71
N ASP A 65 8.32 2.67 -8.41
CA ASP A 65 7.95 2.58 -9.84
C ASP A 65 9.12 2.33 -10.78
N ARG A 66 10.33 2.74 -10.41
CA ARG A 66 11.50 2.78 -11.30
C ARG A 66 12.62 1.87 -10.80
N VAL A 67 13.16 1.07 -11.72
CA VAL A 67 14.45 0.38 -11.53
C VAL A 67 15.56 1.37 -11.91
N TRP A 68 16.60 1.45 -11.10
CA TRP A 68 17.70 2.37 -11.38
C TRP A 68 18.52 1.86 -12.58
N PRO A 69 18.99 2.73 -13.49
CA PRO A 69 19.86 2.29 -14.58
C PRO A 69 21.10 1.56 -14.05
N GLY A 70 21.42 0.42 -14.66
CA GLY A 70 22.56 -0.41 -14.25
C GLY A 70 22.32 -1.26 -13.00
N THR A 71 21.07 -1.37 -12.51
CA THR A 71 20.72 -2.35 -11.47
C THR A 71 21.03 -3.76 -12.00
N PRO A 72 21.91 -4.53 -11.34
CA PRO A 72 22.27 -5.87 -11.82
C PRO A 72 21.08 -6.83 -11.68
N GLU A 73 20.99 -7.80 -12.59
CA GLU A 73 20.10 -8.94 -12.41
C GLU A 73 20.78 -9.94 -11.46
N ILE A 74 20.12 -10.23 -10.34
CA ILE A 74 20.59 -11.19 -9.34
C ILE A 74 19.68 -12.41 -9.45
N PRO A 75 20.24 -13.64 -9.58
CA PRO A 75 19.43 -14.86 -9.55
C PRO A 75 18.53 -14.91 -8.31
N ASP A 76 17.28 -15.34 -8.51
CA ASP A 76 16.24 -15.41 -7.48
C ASP A 76 15.83 -14.06 -6.85
N ASP A 77 16.18 -12.93 -7.46
CA ASP A 77 15.68 -11.62 -7.00
C ASP A 77 14.15 -11.50 -7.16
N HIS A 78 13.52 -11.01 -6.11
CA HIS A 78 12.08 -10.73 -6.07
C HIS A 78 11.78 -9.23 -6.17
N GLY A 79 12.79 -8.36 -6.22
CA GLY A 79 12.65 -6.90 -6.29
C GLY A 79 11.78 -6.43 -7.45
N ALA A 80 11.93 -7.03 -8.63
CA ALA A 80 11.10 -6.73 -9.79
C ALA A 80 9.60 -6.99 -9.56
N ARG A 81 9.28 -8.02 -8.77
CA ARG A 81 7.91 -8.37 -8.38
C ARG A 81 7.40 -7.44 -7.27
N TRP A 82 8.18 -7.28 -6.22
CA TRP A 82 7.81 -6.50 -5.03
C TRP A 82 7.58 -5.02 -5.35
N ARG A 83 8.41 -4.44 -6.23
CA ARG A 83 8.29 -3.02 -6.60
C ARG A 83 6.92 -2.66 -7.21
N ARG A 84 6.27 -3.62 -7.88
CA ARG A 84 4.94 -3.43 -8.50
C ARG A 84 3.81 -3.80 -7.55
N GLN A 85 3.95 -4.92 -6.83
CA GLN A 85 2.87 -5.52 -6.05
C GLN A 85 2.73 -4.95 -4.63
N VAL A 86 3.73 -4.22 -4.14
CA VAL A 86 3.67 -3.52 -2.85
C VAL A 86 3.23 -2.08 -3.05
N LEU A 87 2.01 -1.77 -2.62
CA LEU A 87 1.53 -0.40 -2.48
C LEU A 87 1.78 0.09 -1.06
N GLN A 88 2.31 1.30 -0.91
CA GLN A 88 2.64 1.89 0.38
C GLN A 88 1.61 2.98 0.73
N LEU A 89 0.60 2.62 1.54
CA LEU A 89 -0.48 3.54 1.92
C LEU A 89 -0.02 4.43 3.07
N LEU A 90 -0.09 5.76 2.93
CA LEU A 90 0.47 6.65 3.96
C LEU A 90 -0.30 6.59 5.28
N CYS A 91 0.45 6.62 6.38
CA CYS A 91 -0.08 6.69 7.74
C CYS A 91 0.24 8.05 8.41
N HIS A 92 0.47 9.12 7.65
CA HIS A 92 0.92 10.41 8.17
C HIS A 92 -0.02 10.99 9.25
N GLN A 93 0.51 11.71 10.24
CA GLN A 93 -0.29 12.21 11.36
C GLN A 93 -1.35 13.22 10.92
N ASP A 94 -1.14 13.96 9.83
CA ASP A 94 -2.09 14.98 9.36
C ASP A 94 -3.19 14.42 8.45
N LEU A 95 -3.14 13.12 8.14
CA LEU A 95 -4.25 12.47 7.48
C LEU A 95 -5.49 12.48 8.38
N ARG A 96 -6.65 12.41 7.73
CA ARG A 96 -7.96 12.33 8.36
C ARG A 96 -8.58 10.99 7.96
N GLU A 97 -9.34 10.38 8.86
CA GLU A 97 -9.96 9.08 8.62
C GLU A 97 -10.77 8.97 7.32
N PRO A 98 -11.53 10.00 6.88
CA PRO A 98 -12.24 9.93 5.60
C PRO A 98 -11.31 9.76 4.39
N LEU A 99 -10.07 10.26 4.44
CA LEU A 99 -9.08 10.06 3.37
C LEU A 99 -8.55 8.63 3.36
N LEU A 100 -8.42 8.00 4.53
CA LEU A 100 -8.03 6.59 4.66
C LEU A 100 -9.14 5.68 4.12
N ALA A 101 -10.39 5.94 4.50
CA ALA A 101 -11.55 5.23 3.98
C ALA A 101 -11.67 5.38 2.44
N ARG A 102 -11.46 6.59 1.92
CA ARG A 102 -11.43 6.85 0.47
C ARG A 102 -10.33 6.06 -0.23
N THR A 103 -9.13 6.00 0.35
CA THR A 103 -8.01 5.20 -0.17
C THR A 103 -8.40 3.73 -0.31
N CYS A 104 -8.97 3.13 0.74
CA CYS A 104 -9.43 1.73 0.68
C CYS A 104 -10.59 1.54 -0.30
N SER A 105 -11.53 2.48 -0.40
CA SER A 105 -12.64 2.41 -1.35
C SER A 105 -12.17 2.37 -2.81
N VAL A 106 -11.21 3.23 -3.17
CA VAL A 106 -10.60 3.26 -4.52
C VAL A 106 -9.90 1.94 -4.84
N ILE A 107 -9.19 1.36 -3.87
CA ILE A 107 -8.56 0.04 -4.04
C ILE A 107 -9.63 -1.03 -4.26
N THR A 108 -10.67 -1.07 -3.42
CA THR A 108 -11.78 -2.04 -3.56
C THR A 108 -12.43 -1.95 -4.94
N GLN A 109 -12.67 -0.74 -5.44
CA GLN A 109 -13.27 -0.54 -6.76
C GLN A 109 -12.34 -0.99 -7.89
N SER A 110 -11.07 -0.61 -7.84
CA SER A 110 -10.08 -1.01 -8.86
C SER A 110 -9.77 -2.51 -8.88
N LEU A 111 -9.92 -3.20 -7.74
CA LEU A 111 -9.68 -4.64 -7.64
C LEU A 111 -10.87 -5.51 -8.07
N LYS A 112 -12.06 -4.93 -8.29
CA LYS A 112 -13.26 -5.64 -8.76
C LYS A 112 -13.41 -5.68 -10.28
N THR A 113 -12.66 -4.82 -10.97
CA THR A 113 -12.60 -4.73 -12.43
C THR A 113 -11.51 -5.66 -12.95
#